data_AF-A0A1Y4A7E6-F1
#
_entry.id   AF-A0A1Y4A7E6-F1
#
_cell.length_a   1.000
_cell.length_b   1.000
_cell.length_c   1.000
_cell.angle_alpha   90.00
_cell.angle_beta   90.00
_cell.angle_gamma   90.00
#
_symmetry.space_group_name_H-M   'P 1'
#
loop_
_entity.id
_entity.type
_entity.pdbx_description
1 polymer ?
#
loop_
_entity_poly.entity_id
_entity_poly.type
_entity_poly.pdbx_seq_one_letter_code
_entity_poly.pdbx_strand_id
1 'polypeptide(L)' 'MNQTPNNSIKCSVTNCAHHCGGQNYCTLNEIKVGCCEPNATKCASTECASFQLGQH' A
#
# COMPACT_ATOMS: atom_id res chain seq x y z
N MET A 1 2.10 13.56 -12.24
CA MET A 1 1.04 12.58 -12.56
C MET A 1 -0.15 12.91 -11.66
N ASN A 2 -1.36 13.04 -12.20
CA ASN A 2 -2.58 13.26 -11.40
C ASN A 2 -2.87 12.00 -10.59
N GLN A 3 -2.29 11.93 -9.40
CA GLN A 3 -2.49 10.84 -8.45
C GLN A 3 -3.71 11.23 -7.61
N THR A 4 -4.89 10.74 -7.97
CA THR A 4 -6.10 10.93 -7.15
C THR A 4 -5.97 9.99 -5.94
N PRO A 5 -5.95 10.50 -4.70
CA PRO A 5 -5.86 9.66 -3.52
C PRO A 5 -7.12 8.81 -3.38
N ASN A 6 -6.95 7.52 -3.16
CA ASN A 6 -8.02 6.68 -2.66
C ASN A 6 -8.07 6.81 -1.13
N ASN A 7 -9.02 7.62 -0.64
CA ASN A 7 -9.19 7.90 0.79
C ASN A 7 -9.58 6.66 1.62
N SER A 8 -9.97 5.55 0.98
CA SER A 8 -10.23 4.27 1.63
C SER A 8 -8.97 3.44 1.84
N ILE A 9 -7.85 3.77 1.19
CA ILE A 9 -6.59 3.02 1.25
C ILE A 9 -5.49 3.94 1.76
N LYS A 10 -5.32 3.98 3.09
CA LYS A 10 -4.22 4.71 3.72
C LYS A 10 -2.90 4.02 3.42
N CYS A 11 -1.91 4.79 2.97
CA CYS A 11 -0.58 4.30 2.69
C CYS A 11 0.42 5.32 3.21
N SER A 12 1.19 4.95 4.24
CA SER A 12 2.26 5.79 4.78
C SER A 12 3.64 5.38 4.25
N VAL A 13 3.70 4.41 3.35
CA VAL A 13 4.95 3.89 2.79
C VAL A 13 5.38 4.80 1.66
N THR A 14 6.30 5.72 1.95
CA THR A 14 6.78 6.74 1.00
C THR A 14 7.44 6.15 -0.25
N ASN A 15 8.01 4.95 -0.12
CA ASN A 15 8.66 4.22 -1.21
C ASN A 15 7.69 3.28 -1.97
N CYS A 16 6.38 3.37 -1.73
CA CYS A 16 5.39 2.66 -2.52
C CYS A 16 5.20 3.37 -3.87
N ALA A 17 5.27 2.63 -4.97
CA ALA A 17 5.07 3.14 -6.33
C ALA A 17 3.68 3.77 -6.53
N HIS A 18 2.72 3.38 -5.68
CA HIS A 18 1.34 3.88 -5.69
C HIS A 18 1.07 4.90 -4.58
N HIS A 19 2.11 5.33 -3.85
CA HIS A 19 1.96 6.37 -2.84
C HIS A 19 1.51 7.67 -3.49
N CYS A 20 0.51 8.31 -2.91
CA CYS A 20 -0.05 9.56 -3.40
C CYS A 20 0.84 10.76 -3.02
N GLY A 21 2.16 10.68 -3.27
CA GLY A 21 3.17 11.75 -3.22
C GLY A 21 3.11 12.71 -2.02
N GLY A 22 2.16 13.63 -2.01
CA GLY A 22 1.91 14.61 -0.96
C GLY A 22 0.85 14.21 0.09
N GLN A 23 0.25 13.01 0.00
CA GLN A 23 -0.77 12.55 0.93
C GLN A 23 -0.53 11.07 1.29
N ASN A 24 -0.79 10.70 2.55
CA ASN A 24 -0.62 9.34 3.10
C ASN A 24 -1.73 8.38 2.64
N TYR A 25 -1.95 8.31 1.32
CA TYR A 25 -2.94 7.48 0.68
C TYR A 25 -2.32 6.75 -0.51
N CYS A 26 -2.92 5.62 -0.88
CA CYS A 26 -2.61 4.92 -2.11
C CYS A 26 -3.47 5.47 -3.26
N THR A 27 -3.04 5.31 -4.50
CA THR A 27 -3.85 5.67 -5.68
C THR A 27 -4.54 4.48 -6.35
N LEU A 28 -4.29 3.27 -5.84
CA LEU A 28 -5.00 2.08 -6.29
C LEU A 28 -6.47 2.13 -5.89
N ASN A 29 -7.34 1.55 -6.71
CA ASN A 29 -8.76 1.39 -6.38
C ASN A 29 -8.99 0.26 -5.37
N GLU A 30 -8.12 -0.76 -5.38
CA GLU A 30 -8.16 -1.91 -4.47
C GLU A 30 -6.74 -2.32 -4.06
N ILE A 31 -6.63 -3.01 -2.94
CA ILE A 31 -5.38 -3.67 -2.52
C ILE A 31 -5.64 -5.13 -2.19
N LYS A 32 -4.64 -5.96 -2.44
CA LYS A 32 -4.58 -7.31 -1.93
C LYS A 32 -3.80 -7.30 -0.62
N VAL A 33 -4.40 -7.83 0.44
CA VAL A 33 -3.68 -8.12 1.68
C VAL A 33 -3.09 -9.53 1.57
N GLY A 34 -1.81 -9.65 1.89
CA GLY A 34 -1.09 -10.92 1.95
C GLY A 34 -0.47 -11.14 3.32
N CYS A 35 0.27 -12.23 3.45
CA CYS A 35 1.03 -12.57 4.65
C CYS A 35 2.36 -13.18 4.21
N CYS A 36 3.47 -12.75 4.82
CA CYS A 36 4.78 -13.36 4.58
C CYS A 36 4.84 -14.80 5.12
N GLU A 37 4.09 -15.07 6.18
CA GLU A 37 4.00 -16.40 6.80
C GLU A 37 2.80 -17.20 6.24
N PRO A 38 2.85 -18.54 6.24
CA PRO A 38 1.74 -19.36 5.75
C PRO A 38 0.43 -19.18 6.54
N ASN A 39 0.50 -18.72 7.79
CA ASN A 39 -0.67 -18.45 8.63
C ASN A 39 -0.57 -17.08 9.30
N ALA A 40 -1.44 -16.14 8.89
CA ALA A 40 -1.56 -14.84 9.52
C ALA A 40 -2.24 -14.97 10.89
N THR A 41 -1.45 -14.90 11.96
CA THR A 41 -1.97 -14.91 13.35
C THR A 41 -1.85 -13.55 14.04
N LYS A 42 -1.08 -12.63 13.44
CA LYS A 42 -0.81 -11.29 13.96
C LYS A 42 -0.97 -10.28 12.85
N CYS A 43 -1.47 -9.08 13.19
CA CYS A 43 -1.56 -7.95 12.26
C CYS A 43 -0.18 -7.59 11.65
N ALA A 44 0.88 -7.70 12.45
CA ALA A 44 2.25 -7.45 11.97
C ALA A 44 2.72 -8.43 10.88
N SER A 45 2.05 -9.59 10.73
CA SER A 45 2.33 -10.56 9.66
C SER A 45 1.52 -10.28 8.40
N THR A 46 0.52 -9.38 8.46
CA THR A 46 -0.29 -9.00 7.29
C THR A 46 0.34 -7.81 6.58
N GLU A 47 0.47 -7.93 5.26
CA GLU A 47 1.20 -6.99 4.42
C GLU A 47 0.35 -6.60 3.22
N CYS A 48 0.66 -5.46 2.59
CA CYS A 48 0.04 -5.10 1.32
C CYS A 48 0.72 -5.91 0.20
N ALA A 49 0.07 -6.97 -0.28
CA ALA A 49 0.55 -7.77 -1.40
C ALA A 49 0.47 -7.04 -2.75
N SER A 50 -0.22 -5.90 -2.80
CA SER A 50 -0.19 -4.97 -3.94
C SER A 50 0.98 -3.99 -3.88
N PHE A 51 1.86 -4.07 -2.87
CA PHE A 51 3.01 -3.19 -2.76
C PHE A 51 3.96 -3.38 -3.94
N GLN A 52 4.37 -2.26 -4.54
CA GLN A 52 5.45 -2.19 -5.51
C GLN A 52 6.44 -1.13 -5.04
N LEU A 53 7.74 -1.44 -5.10
CA LEU A 53 8.78 -0.48 -4.79
C LEU A 53 8.77 0.62 -5.86
N GLY A 54 8.50 1.86 -5.46
CA GLY A 54 8.61 3.02 -6.32
C GLY A 54 10.08 3.32 -6.60
N GLN A 55 10.44 3.45 -7.88
CA GLN A 55 11.72 4.04 -8.25
C GLN A 55 11.60 5.55 -8.11
N HIS A 56 12.36 6.12 -7.18
CA HIS A 56 12.40 7.55 -6.89
C HIS A 56 13.69 8.17 -7.44
#